data_AF-A0A955PBE8-F1
#
_entry.id   AF-A0A955PBE8-F1
#
_cell.length_a   1.000
_cell.length_b   1.000
_cell.length_c   1.000
_cell.angle_alpha   90.00
_cell.angle_beta   90.00
_cell.angle_gamma   90.00
#
_symmetry.space_group_name_H-M   'P 1'
#
loop_
_entity.id
_entity.type
_entity.pdbx_description
1 polymer ?
#
loop_
_entity_poly.entity_id
_entity_poly.type
_entity_poly.pdbx_seq_one_letter_code
_entity_poly.pdbx_strand_id
1 'polypeptide(L)'
;STGMSTESEIESTYNFMKESGVPFALLHCNSTYPAPFRNINLRYLQTLQEKYDVPIGYSGHEKGISVSVVAVSLKKKIIERHLTMDRTLRGPDHASSLEPQGFSRMVRDIRNVEEAMGQPKKWMTRGEMMNRTVLGKSLVATQDIPKGTSLTRTMMTAKSPGKGISPQRIPDLVGKLTVRDIKADEEFNERDLGAAETQRQKSLPEGFKWGVIVRFGDMDTIVHPDLASVEFHLSDRDLQGGLPEDFGTYPQEVVLHMPEYWGNILLDGCTTHPETLSTTREVWQKLADLGRKIKPHFEGNKDKPVKLVIHGGGWSQVMPLDFDKRWTLYERLVDSLGQIDQTDVEVLVENMPPLPWFFSEEWFSNLFMDADLIERFVEDTGYGTVFDTSHAALYCNYAGIDQTEYMERLIPTVRYLHVSDGLGVDGEGLQIGEGTIDFKPLGKHAKEKDLIVATEIWQGHKYGGEGFYTAIERLAEIWK
;
A
#
# COMPACT_ATOMS: atom_id res chain seq x y z
N SER A 1 -38.21 -13.05 16.51
CA SER A 1 -37.11 -13.97 16.91
C SER A 1 -37.65 -15.38 17.05
N THR A 2 -36.80 -16.39 16.85
CA THR A 2 -37.16 -17.83 16.79
C THR A 2 -36.87 -18.60 18.08
N GLY A 3 -36.61 -17.89 19.17
CA GLY A 3 -36.43 -18.50 20.49
C GLY A 3 -37.74 -19.14 20.98
N MET A 4 -37.62 -20.19 21.79
CA MET A 4 -38.77 -20.96 22.32
C MET A 4 -39.69 -21.56 21.24
N SER A 5 -39.21 -21.68 20.00
CA SER A 5 -39.98 -22.21 18.86
C SER A 5 -39.33 -23.48 18.31
N THR A 6 -40.15 -24.45 17.94
CA THR A 6 -39.75 -25.62 17.15
C THR A 6 -39.58 -25.25 15.68
N GLU A 7 -38.89 -26.09 14.89
CA GLU A 7 -38.75 -25.85 13.45
C GLU A 7 -40.10 -25.76 12.72
N SER A 8 -41.09 -26.55 13.14
CA SER A 8 -42.43 -26.56 12.54
C SER A 8 -43.19 -25.24 12.76
N GLU A 9 -43.04 -24.63 13.93
CA GLU A 9 -43.67 -23.34 14.25
C GLU A 9 -42.99 -22.20 13.49
N ILE A 10 -41.66 -22.26 13.35
CA ILE A 10 -40.89 -21.31 12.54
C ILE A 10 -41.34 -21.39 11.08
N GLU A 11 -41.48 -22.61 10.53
CA GLU A 11 -41.90 -22.83 9.15
C GLU A 11 -43.34 -22.35 8.89
N SER A 12 -44.26 -22.65 9.79
CA SER A 12 -45.64 -22.16 9.70
C SER A 12 -45.70 -20.63 9.71
N THR A 13 -44.91 -19.99 10.57
CA THR A 13 -44.84 -18.52 10.66
C THR A 13 -44.21 -17.92 9.41
N TYR A 14 -43.13 -18.54 8.90
CA TYR A 14 -42.49 -18.11 7.65
C TYR A 14 -43.47 -18.13 6.48
N ASN A 15 -44.22 -19.22 6.29
CA ASN A 15 -45.19 -19.34 5.20
C ASN A 15 -46.30 -18.28 5.31
N PHE A 16 -46.85 -18.08 6.51
CA PHE A 16 -47.87 -17.06 6.76
C PHE A 16 -47.38 -15.64 6.41
N MET A 17 -46.17 -15.28 6.86
CA MET A 17 -45.59 -13.97 6.59
C MET A 17 -45.29 -13.79 5.10
N LYS A 18 -44.81 -14.85 4.43
CA LYS A 18 -44.52 -14.85 2.99
C LYS A 18 -45.80 -14.67 2.16
N GLU A 19 -46.88 -15.36 2.50
CA GLU A 19 -48.20 -15.21 1.86
C GLU A 19 -48.77 -13.81 2.05
N SER A 20 -48.51 -13.20 3.19
CA SER A 20 -48.95 -11.83 3.50
C SER A 20 -48.19 -10.75 2.70
N GLY A 21 -47.09 -11.11 2.02
CA GLY A 21 -46.30 -10.19 1.20
C GLY A 21 -45.54 -9.10 1.99
N VAL A 22 -45.41 -9.27 3.31
CA VAL A 22 -44.73 -8.31 4.18
C VAL A 22 -43.25 -8.67 4.30
N PRO A 23 -42.31 -7.73 4.15
CA PRO A 23 -40.89 -7.98 4.42
C PRO A 23 -40.66 -8.33 5.90
N PHE A 24 -39.92 -9.40 6.18
CA PHE A 24 -39.59 -9.83 7.54
C PHE A 24 -38.20 -10.46 7.61
N ALA A 25 -37.72 -10.66 8.83
CA ALA A 25 -36.44 -11.32 9.12
C ALA A 25 -36.62 -12.38 10.21
N LEU A 26 -35.78 -13.41 10.20
CA LEU A 26 -35.73 -14.43 11.25
C LEU A 26 -34.46 -14.25 12.08
N LEU A 27 -34.61 -14.04 13.38
CA LEU A 27 -33.49 -13.96 14.31
C LEU A 27 -33.37 -15.25 15.09
N HIS A 28 -32.22 -15.92 15.01
CA HIS A 28 -31.87 -16.98 15.94
C HIS A 28 -31.74 -16.43 17.35
N CYS A 29 -32.31 -17.12 18.32
CA CYS A 29 -32.36 -16.65 19.70
C CYS A 29 -32.43 -17.83 20.67
N ASN A 30 -31.69 -17.73 21.78
CA ASN A 30 -31.95 -18.53 22.97
C ASN A 30 -32.56 -17.63 24.04
N SER A 31 -33.83 -17.84 24.39
CA SER A 31 -34.59 -17.01 25.33
C SER A 31 -34.31 -17.40 26.80
N THR A 32 -33.04 -17.42 27.19
CA THR A 32 -32.61 -17.53 28.59
C THR A 32 -31.77 -16.31 28.97
N TYR A 33 -31.95 -15.79 30.18
CA TYR A 33 -31.47 -14.46 30.58
C TYR A 33 -30.61 -14.56 31.86
N PRO A 34 -29.28 -14.60 31.75
CA PRO A 34 -28.47 -14.65 30.53
C PRO A 34 -28.33 -16.06 29.94
N ALA A 35 -28.16 -16.14 28.62
CA ALA A 35 -28.03 -17.40 27.90
C ALA A 35 -26.66 -18.06 28.15
N PRO A 36 -26.61 -19.30 28.68
CA PRO A 36 -25.36 -20.03 28.79
C PRO A 36 -24.77 -20.33 27.41
N PHE A 37 -23.47 -20.09 27.20
CA PHE A 37 -22.83 -20.27 25.88
C PHE A 37 -23.09 -21.64 25.23
N ARG A 38 -23.06 -22.71 26.04
CA ARG A 38 -23.34 -24.09 25.58
C ARG A 38 -24.74 -24.30 24.98
N ASN A 39 -25.70 -23.43 25.29
CA ASN A 39 -27.09 -23.54 24.85
C ASN A 39 -27.40 -22.66 23.63
N ILE A 40 -26.48 -21.79 23.21
CA ILE A 40 -26.76 -20.80 22.17
C ILE A 40 -26.93 -21.46 20.81
N ASN A 41 -26.13 -22.48 20.48
CA ASN A 41 -26.21 -23.20 19.20
C ASN A 41 -26.10 -22.26 17.96
N LEU A 42 -25.00 -21.51 17.83
CA LEU A 42 -24.78 -20.58 16.71
C LEU A 42 -24.80 -21.26 15.32
N ARG A 43 -24.56 -22.56 15.22
CA ARG A 43 -24.58 -23.29 13.94
C ARG A 43 -25.97 -23.32 13.31
N TYR A 44 -27.04 -23.21 14.11
CA TYR A 44 -28.41 -23.21 13.60
C TYR A 44 -28.72 -22.03 12.66
N LEU A 45 -27.93 -20.96 12.71
CA LEU A 45 -28.07 -19.85 11.77
C LEU A 45 -27.76 -20.23 10.34
N GLN A 46 -26.82 -21.15 10.12
CA GLN A 46 -26.56 -21.70 8.80
C GLN A 46 -27.80 -22.45 8.29
N THR A 47 -28.44 -23.26 9.14
CA THR A 47 -29.68 -23.96 8.82
C THR A 47 -30.82 -22.99 8.46
N LEU A 48 -30.99 -21.92 9.23
CA LEU A 48 -31.99 -20.88 8.91
C LEU A 48 -31.71 -20.21 7.56
N GLN A 49 -30.44 -19.94 7.27
CA GLN A 49 -30.02 -19.30 6.01
C GLN A 49 -30.20 -20.23 4.79
N GLU A 50 -29.99 -21.53 4.96
CA GLU A 50 -30.21 -22.53 3.89
C GLU A 50 -31.70 -22.79 3.65
N LYS A 51 -32.54 -22.75 4.69
CA LYS A 51 -33.97 -23.10 4.61
C LYS A 51 -34.88 -21.94 4.20
N TYR A 52 -34.55 -20.71 4.58
CA TYR A 52 -35.47 -19.57 4.44
C TYR A 52 -34.85 -18.43 3.63
N ASP A 53 -35.54 -18.04 2.56
CA ASP A 53 -35.16 -16.92 1.70
C ASP A 53 -35.62 -15.56 2.29
N VAL A 54 -35.09 -15.22 3.46
CA VAL A 54 -35.30 -13.93 4.15
C VAL A 54 -34.02 -13.53 4.90
N PRO A 55 -33.83 -12.25 5.24
CA PRO A 55 -32.73 -11.84 6.11
C PRO A 55 -32.70 -12.64 7.42
N ILE A 56 -31.53 -13.21 7.72
CA ILE A 56 -31.27 -13.94 8.97
C ILE A 56 -30.42 -13.08 9.91
N GLY A 57 -30.79 -13.06 11.18
CA GLY A 57 -30.12 -12.30 12.24
C GLY A 57 -29.89 -13.10 13.52
N TYR A 58 -29.29 -12.46 14.51
CA TYR A 58 -29.07 -13.02 15.84
C TYR A 58 -29.58 -12.06 16.92
N SER A 59 -30.43 -12.57 17.81
CA SER A 59 -30.90 -11.87 19.00
C SER A 59 -30.27 -12.52 20.23
N GLY A 60 -29.35 -11.77 20.85
CA GLY A 60 -28.43 -12.29 21.86
C GLY A 60 -28.83 -11.92 23.28
N HIS A 61 -28.80 -12.93 24.16
CA HIS A 61 -28.97 -12.79 25.62
C HIS A 61 -27.77 -13.32 26.40
N GLU A 62 -26.66 -13.62 25.72
CA GLU A 62 -25.43 -14.10 26.35
C GLU A 62 -24.74 -13.02 27.19
N LYS A 63 -23.82 -13.43 28.07
CA LYS A 63 -22.91 -12.50 28.74
C LYS A 63 -21.79 -12.06 27.78
N GLY A 64 -21.49 -10.75 27.77
CA GLY A 64 -20.44 -10.20 26.91
C GLY A 64 -20.88 -10.06 25.45
N ILE A 65 -19.92 -9.95 24.54
CA ILE A 65 -20.17 -9.61 23.12
C ILE A 65 -19.62 -10.64 22.13
N SER A 66 -18.84 -11.63 22.59
CA SER A 66 -18.10 -12.55 21.70
C SER A 66 -19.02 -13.32 20.74
N VAL A 67 -20.17 -13.79 21.23
CA VAL A 67 -21.14 -14.53 20.42
C VAL A 67 -21.81 -13.61 19.39
N SER A 68 -22.14 -12.38 19.78
CA SER A 68 -22.69 -11.36 18.88
C SER A 68 -21.70 -10.93 17.79
N VAL A 69 -20.40 -10.88 18.11
CA VAL A 69 -19.34 -10.61 17.12
C VAL A 69 -19.15 -11.80 16.16
N VAL A 70 -19.02 -13.02 16.69
CA VAL A 70 -18.91 -14.25 15.88
C VAL A 70 -20.17 -14.50 15.06
N ALA A 71 -21.33 -14.03 15.52
CA ALA A 71 -22.56 -14.12 14.77
C ALA A 71 -22.46 -13.43 13.40
N VAL A 72 -21.74 -12.31 13.27
CA VAL A 72 -21.66 -11.56 12.01
C VAL A 72 -20.83 -12.30 10.96
N SER A 73 -19.79 -13.06 11.36
CA SER A 73 -18.96 -13.82 10.41
C SER A 73 -19.72 -14.90 9.63
N LEU A 74 -20.89 -15.32 10.13
CA LEU A 74 -21.77 -16.30 9.49
C LEU A 74 -22.76 -15.65 8.49
N LYS A 75 -22.39 -14.53 7.84
CA LYS A 75 -23.18 -13.80 6.81
C LYS A 75 -24.53 -13.21 7.30
N LYS A 76 -24.62 -12.81 8.57
CA LYS A 76 -25.86 -12.25 9.14
C LYS A 76 -26.01 -10.77 8.86
N LYS A 77 -27.26 -10.29 8.81
CA LYS A 77 -27.59 -8.89 8.51
C LYS A 77 -28.10 -8.10 9.71
N ILE A 78 -28.46 -8.77 10.81
CA ILE A 78 -29.11 -8.13 11.98
C ILE A 78 -28.53 -8.71 13.27
N ILE A 79 -28.05 -7.85 14.15
CA ILE A 79 -27.66 -8.18 15.53
C ILE A 79 -28.54 -7.37 16.48
N GLU A 80 -29.17 -8.07 17.43
CA GLU A 80 -30.04 -7.49 18.44
C GLU A 80 -29.53 -7.82 19.84
N ARG A 81 -29.50 -6.81 20.72
CA ARG A 81 -29.07 -6.89 22.12
C ARG A 81 -29.90 -5.98 22.98
N HIS A 82 -30.20 -6.40 24.20
CA HIS A 82 -30.76 -5.51 25.21
C HIS A 82 -29.72 -4.48 25.65
N LEU A 83 -30.15 -3.25 25.91
CA LEU A 83 -29.33 -2.16 26.43
C LEU A 83 -29.76 -1.78 27.83
N THR A 84 -28.83 -1.28 28.64
CA THR A 84 -29.12 -0.73 29.96
C THR A 84 -28.10 0.34 30.34
N MET A 85 -28.47 1.23 31.26
CA MET A 85 -27.52 2.18 31.83
C MET A 85 -26.69 1.55 32.96
N ASP A 86 -27.24 0.52 33.61
CA ASP A 86 -26.60 -0.18 34.73
C ASP A 86 -27.18 -1.60 34.83
N ARG A 87 -26.31 -2.60 34.73
CA ARG A 87 -26.68 -4.02 34.78
C ARG A 87 -27.09 -4.52 36.17
N THR A 88 -26.84 -3.73 37.21
CA THR A 88 -27.20 -4.04 38.60
C THR A 88 -28.64 -3.63 38.94
N LEU A 89 -29.32 -2.90 38.05
CA LEU A 89 -30.72 -2.51 38.22
C LEU A 89 -31.65 -3.73 38.31
N ARG A 90 -32.77 -3.54 39.02
CA ARG A 90 -33.78 -4.58 39.20
C ARG A 90 -34.54 -4.82 37.90
N GLY A 91 -34.54 -6.07 37.45
CA GLY A 91 -35.34 -6.55 36.33
C GLY A 91 -34.66 -7.75 35.68
N PRO A 92 -35.42 -8.61 34.99
CA PRO A 92 -34.92 -9.89 34.48
C PRO A 92 -33.84 -9.71 33.40
N ASP A 93 -33.90 -8.61 32.63
CA ASP A 93 -33.08 -8.46 31.43
C ASP A 93 -31.78 -7.70 31.65
N HIS A 94 -31.67 -6.93 32.75
CA HIS A 94 -30.50 -6.08 33.03
C HIS A 94 -29.20 -6.87 33.08
N ALA A 95 -29.24 -8.09 33.64
CA ALA A 95 -28.07 -8.96 33.74
C ALA A 95 -27.52 -9.40 32.37
N SER A 96 -28.39 -9.52 31.36
CA SER A 96 -28.06 -9.86 29.97
C SER A 96 -27.83 -8.64 29.07
N SER A 97 -28.17 -7.43 29.49
CA SER A 97 -28.01 -6.21 28.69
C SER A 97 -26.55 -5.76 28.54
N LEU A 98 -26.29 -4.93 27.53
CA LEU A 98 -25.06 -4.17 27.35
C LEU A 98 -25.24 -2.74 27.85
N GLU A 99 -24.22 -2.23 28.54
CA GLU A 99 -24.06 -0.80 28.81
C GLU A 99 -23.50 -0.07 27.59
N PRO A 100 -23.56 1.28 27.52
CA PRO A 100 -23.09 2.05 26.35
C PRO A 100 -21.69 1.68 25.86
N GLN A 101 -20.75 1.46 26.79
CA GLN A 101 -19.38 1.03 26.44
C GLN A 101 -19.34 -0.39 25.86
N GLY A 102 -20.19 -1.30 26.36
CA GLY A 102 -20.32 -2.66 25.85
C GLY A 102 -20.89 -2.67 24.44
N PHE A 103 -21.89 -1.82 24.18
CA PHE A 103 -22.47 -1.66 22.85
C PHE A 103 -21.47 -1.06 21.85
N SER A 104 -20.77 0.02 22.23
CA SER A 104 -19.73 0.62 21.40
C SER A 104 -18.62 -0.37 21.05
N ARG A 105 -18.13 -1.16 22.03
CA ARG A 105 -17.16 -2.24 21.77
C ARG A 105 -17.71 -3.30 20.82
N MET A 106 -18.96 -3.70 20.97
CA MET A 106 -19.61 -4.66 20.06
C MET A 106 -19.66 -4.15 18.63
N VAL A 107 -20.09 -2.90 18.42
CA VAL A 107 -20.17 -2.30 17.08
C VAL A 107 -18.78 -2.20 16.45
N ARG A 108 -17.78 -1.73 17.19
CA ARG A 108 -16.38 -1.69 16.73
C ARG A 108 -15.89 -3.08 16.31
N ASP A 109 -16.04 -4.07 17.19
CA ASP A 109 -15.53 -5.43 16.93
C ASP A 109 -16.27 -6.11 15.76
N ILE A 110 -17.57 -5.80 15.57
CA ILE A 110 -18.32 -6.24 14.39
C ILE A 110 -17.70 -5.66 13.12
N ARG A 111 -17.42 -4.36 13.08
CA ARG A 111 -16.81 -3.71 11.90
C ARG A 111 -15.41 -4.28 11.60
N ASN A 112 -14.59 -4.49 12.62
CA ASN A 112 -13.28 -5.12 12.46
C ASN A 112 -13.39 -6.55 11.91
N VAL A 113 -14.39 -7.34 12.36
CA VAL A 113 -14.60 -8.70 11.85
C VAL A 113 -15.10 -8.67 10.41
N GLU A 114 -16.03 -7.78 10.06
CA GLU A 114 -16.51 -7.63 8.68
C GLU A 114 -15.36 -7.34 7.71
N GLU A 115 -14.44 -6.46 8.09
CA GLU A 115 -13.22 -6.17 7.34
C GLU A 115 -12.29 -7.39 7.27
N ALA A 116 -12.04 -8.05 8.41
CA ALA A 116 -11.14 -9.21 8.48
C ALA A 116 -11.65 -10.47 7.77
N MET A 117 -12.96 -10.57 7.45
CA MET A 117 -13.52 -11.73 6.75
C MET A 117 -12.93 -11.92 5.34
N GLY A 118 -12.49 -10.83 4.70
CA GLY A 118 -11.74 -10.86 3.44
C GLY A 118 -12.42 -11.65 2.32
N GLN A 119 -11.62 -12.35 1.51
CA GLN A 119 -12.06 -13.14 0.36
C GLN A 119 -11.61 -14.60 0.51
N PRO A 120 -12.32 -15.58 -0.11
CA PRO A 120 -11.96 -17.00 -0.06
C PRO A 120 -10.78 -17.36 -0.99
N LYS A 121 -9.72 -16.54 -1.01
CA LYS A 121 -8.48 -16.72 -1.78
C LYS A 121 -7.30 -16.38 -0.89
N LYS A 122 -6.15 -17.06 -1.00
CA LYS A 122 -4.90 -16.65 -0.34
C LYS A 122 -4.10 -15.77 -1.28
N TRP A 123 -3.65 -14.64 -0.78
CA TRP A 123 -2.61 -13.80 -1.36
C TRP A 123 -1.61 -13.42 -0.28
N MET A 124 -0.44 -12.93 -0.67
CA MET A 124 0.51 -12.32 0.27
C MET A 124 0.21 -10.82 0.34
N THR A 125 0.11 -10.27 1.53
CA THR A 125 0.05 -8.81 1.70
C THR A 125 1.40 -8.18 1.37
N ARG A 126 1.43 -6.86 1.15
CA ARG A 126 2.69 -6.12 0.92
C ARG A 126 3.67 -6.32 2.07
N GLY A 127 3.21 -6.19 3.32
CA GLY A 127 4.01 -6.48 4.50
C GLY A 127 4.56 -7.92 4.54
N GLU A 128 3.76 -8.93 4.15
CA GLU A 128 4.24 -10.32 4.01
C GLU A 128 5.34 -10.44 2.93
N MET A 129 5.21 -9.75 1.78
CA MET A 129 6.21 -9.77 0.71
C MET A 129 7.54 -9.10 1.11
N MET A 130 7.46 -7.97 1.83
CA MET A 130 8.64 -7.30 2.40
C MET A 130 9.36 -8.23 3.40
N ASN A 131 8.61 -8.80 4.34
CA ASN A 131 9.15 -9.75 5.31
C ASN A 131 9.72 -11.00 4.65
N ARG A 132 9.07 -11.53 3.61
CA ARG A 132 9.58 -12.67 2.84
C ARG A 132 10.90 -12.36 2.16
N THR A 133 11.12 -11.13 1.68
CA THR A 133 12.39 -10.74 1.08
C THR A 133 13.53 -10.83 2.11
N VAL A 134 13.30 -10.44 3.36
CA VAL A 134 14.34 -10.45 4.41
C VAL A 134 14.50 -11.82 5.08
N LEU A 135 13.39 -12.40 5.52
CA LEU A 135 13.34 -13.60 6.37
C LEU A 135 13.22 -14.90 5.57
N GLY A 136 12.82 -14.81 4.30
CA GLY A 136 12.65 -15.95 3.42
C GLY A 136 13.96 -16.67 3.08
N LYS A 137 13.82 -17.73 2.30
CA LYS A 137 14.94 -18.53 1.78
C LYS A 137 14.96 -18.42 0.26
N SER A 138 16.15 -18.28 -0.29
CA SER A 138 16.45 -18.39 -1.72
C SER A 138 17.32 -19.61 -1.98
N LEU A 139 17.28 -20.11 -3.21
CA LEU A 139 18.32 -20.98 -3.73
C LEU A 139 19.58 -20.18 -3.97
N VAL A 140 20.69 -20.71 -3.46
CA VAL A 140 22.03 -20.18 -3.69
C VAL A 140 22.95 -21.30 -4.15
N ALA A 141 23.97 -20.93 -4.91
CA ALA A 141 24.98 -21.87 -5.37
C ALA A 141 25.89 -22.30 -4.21
N THR A 142 26.22 -23.59 -4.12
CA THR A 142 27.15 -24.12 -3.10
C THR A 142 28.62 -23.98 -3.51
N GLN A 143 28.87 -23.62 -4.77
CA GLN A 143 30.17 -23.51 -5.41
C GLN A 143 30.06 -22.55 -6.60
N ASP A 144 31.20 -22.14 -7.18
CA ASP A 144 31.21 -21.46 -8.47
C ASP A 144 30.70 -22.40 -9.58
N ILE A 145 29.78 -21.91 -10.42
CA ILE A 145 29.14 -22.64 -11.51
C ILE A 145 29.36 -21.84 -12.81
N PRO A 146 30.23 -22.31 -13.72
CA PRO A 146 30.46 -21.64 -15.00
C PRO A 146 29.20 -21.63 -15.88
N LYS A 147 29.09 -20.63 -16.77
CA LYS A 147 28.08 -20.61 -17.83
C LYS A 147 28.11 -21.89 -18.68
N GLY A 148 26.94 -22.39 -19.07
CA GLY A 148 26.77 -23.60 -19.85
C GLY A 148 26.89 -24.90 -19.05
N THR A 149 26.97 -24.83 -17.72
CA THR A 149 27.05 -26.01 -16.84
C THR A 149 25.66 -26.60 -16.61
N SER A 150 25.54 -27.93 -16.71
CA SER A 150 24.32 -28.64 -16.31
C SER A 150 24.18 -28.66 -14.80
N LEU A 151 23.13 -28.00 -14.29
CA LEU A 151 22.85 -27.88 -12.87
C LEU A 151 22.49 -29.24 -12.24
N THR A 152 23.06 -29.53 -11.07
CA THR A 152 22.72 -30.71 -10.27
C THR A 152 22.21 -30.30 -8.89
N ARG A 153 21.49 -31.19 -8.20
CA ARG A 153 20.98 -30.91 -6.85
C ARG A 153 22.07 -30.47 -5.87
N THR A 154 23.28 -31.03 -5.97
CA THR A 154 24.38 -30.76 -5.02
C THR A 154 24.99 -29.37 -5.20
N MET A 155 24.80 -28.74 -6.36
CA MET A 155 25.24 -27.37 -6.64
C MET A 155 24.37 -26.30 -5.99
N MET A 156 23.29 -26.69 -5.30
CA MET A 156 22.28 -25.79 -4.75
C MET A 156 22.01 -26.04 -3.26
N THR A 157 21.84 -24.96 -2.51
CA THR A 157 21.34 -25.00 -1.13
C THR A 157 20.37 -23.85 -0.86
N ALA A 158 19.72 -23.84 0.30
CA ALA A 158 18.78 -22.80 0.69
C ALA A 158 19.38 -21.90 1.78
N LYS A 159 19.55 -20.61 1.48
CA LYS A 159 20.00 -19.59 2.45
C LYS A 159 19.03 -18.40 2.46
N SER A 160 19.04 -17.65 3.55
CA SER A 160 18.37 -16.35 3.62
C SER A 160 19.35 -15.28 3.11
N PRO A 161 18.89 -14.14 2.56
CA PRO A 161 17.51 -13.66 2.43
C PRO A 161 16.70 -14.33 1.31
N GLY A 162 15.40 -14.03 1.22
CA GLY A 162 14.45 -14.56 0.22
C GLY A 162 14.40 -13.72 -1.07
N LYS A 163 15.55 -13.31 -1.62
CA LYS A 163 15.66 -12.44 -2.81
C LYS A 163 15.69 -13.15 -4.16
N GLY A 164 16.09 -14.43 -4.18
CA GLY A 164 16.18 -15.27 -5.37
C GLY A 164 15.04 -16.28 -5.47
N ILE A 165 15.24 -17.31 -6.29
CA ILE A 165 14.27 -18.37 -6.53
C ILE A 165 13.97 -19.15 -5.25
N SER A 166 12.70 -19.48 -5.05
CA SER A 166 12.25 -20.35 -3.95
C SER A 166 12.95 -21.73 -3.97
N PRO A 167 13.42 -22.25 -2.82
CA PRO A 167 13.96 -23.61 -2.70
C PRO A 167 13.04 -24.74 -3.18
N GLN A 168 11.74 -24.49 -3.27
CA GLN A 168 10.78 -25.45 -3.83
C GLN A 168 10.95 -25.65 -5.34
N ARG A 169 11.62 -24.73 -6.04
CA ARG A 169 11.86 -24.75 -7.48
C ARG A 169 13.14 -25.49 -7.89
N ILE A 170 13.83 -26.16 -6.95
CA ILE A 170 14.99 -27.01 -7.28
C ILE A 170 14.71 -27.96 -8.46
N PRO A 171 13.56 -28.67 -8.52
CA PRO A 171 13.29 -29.58 -9.64
C PRO A 171 13.31 -28.89 -11.00
N ASP A 172 13.00 -27.59 -11.06
CA ASP A 172 12.93 -26.83 -12.31
C ASP A 172 14.31 -26.39 -12.81
N LEU A 173 15.33 -26.43 -11.94
CA LEU A 173 16.71 -26.06 -12.25
C LEU A 173 17.56 -27.28 -12.57
N VAL A 174 17.34 -28.42 -11.90
CA VAL A 174 18.14 -29.64 -12.10
C VAL A 174 18.09 -30.08 -13.56
N GLY A 175 19.25 -30.23 -14.19
CA GLY A 175 19.42 -30.63 -15.58
C GLY A 175 19.41 -29.47 -16.59
N LYS A 176 19.09 -28.24 -16.18
CA LYS A 176 19.22 -27.06 -17.05
C LYS A 176 20.66 -26.62 -17.17
N LEU A 177 21.00 -26.03 -18.32
CA LEU A 177 22.28 -25.37 -18.54
C LEU A 177 22.22 -23.94 -18.01
N THR A 178 23.23 -23.51 -17.26
CA THR A 178 23.35 -22.12 -16.81
C THR A 178 23.52 -21.16 -17.98
N VAL A 179 22.85 -20.01 -17.94
CA VAL A 179 22.92 -18.97 -19.00
C VAL A 179 24.01 -17.91 -18.72
N ARG A 180 24.57 -17.94 -17.52
CA ARG A 180 25.58 -17.02 -16.98
C ARG A 180 26.48 -17.75 -15.99
N ASP A 181 27.59 -17.13 -15.62
CA ASP A 181 28.39 -17.57 -14.48
C ASP A 181 27.65 -17.26 -13.18
N ILE A 182 27.70 -18.18 -12.21
CA ILE A 182 27.07 -18.04 -10.89
C ILE A 182 28.14 -18.34 -9.84
N LYS A 183 28.39 -17.38 -8.94
CA LYS A 183 29.38 -17.53 -7.87
C LYS A 183 28.84 -18.33 -6.70
N ALA A 184 29.74 -18.94 -5.93
CA ALA A 184 29.38 -19.54 -4.65
C ALA A 184 28.63 -18.52 -3.78
N ASP A 185 27.57 -18.97 -3.13
CA ASP A 185 26.63 -18.16 -2.33
C ASP A 185 25.81 -17.11 -3.09
N GLU A 186 25.97 -17.02 -4.42
CA GLU A 186 25.11 -16.21 -5.26
C GLU A 186 23.72 -16.87 -5.43
N GLU A 187 22.69 -16.03 -5.43
CA GLU A 187 21.30 -16.42 -5.58
C GLU A 187 20.96 -16.79 -7.02
N PHE A 188 20.16 -17.84 -7.21
CA PHE A 188 19.55 -18.14 -8.51
C PHE A 188 18.36 -17.20 -8.75
N ASN A 189 18.16 -16.76 -9.99
CA ASN A 189 17.06 -15.88 -10.40
C ASN A 189 16.27 -16.45 -11.59
N GLU A 190 15.13 -15.85 -11.93
CA GLU A 190 14.21 -16.37 -12.97
C GLU A 190 14.88 -16.60 -14.35
N ARG A 191 15.99 -15.91 -14.66
CA ARG A 191 16.76 -16.17 -15.91
C ARG A 191 17.43 -17.54 -15.89
N ASP A 192 17.82 -18.02 -14.72
CA ASP A 192 18.39 -19.35 -14.52
C ASP A 192 17.32 -20.45 -14.75
N LEU A 193 16.03 -20.09 -14.75
CA LEU A 193 14.92 -20.97 -15.15
C LEU A 193 14.62 -20.92 -16.66
N GLY A 194 15.34 -20.12 -17.44
CA GLY A 194 15.13 -19.98 -18.88
C GLY A 194 14.02 -19.00 -19.25
N ALA A 195 13.68 -18.05 -18.38
CA ALA A 195 12.90 -16.88 -18.77
C ALA A 195 13.65 -16.16 -19.91
N ALA A 196 12.95 -15.89 -21.02
CA ALA A 196 13.53 -15.23 -22.19
C ALA A 196 13.99 -13.82 -21.82
N GLU A 197 15.09 -13.35 -22.42
CA GLU A 197 15.38 -11.92 -22.48
C GLU A 197 14.25 -11.26 -23.27
N THR A 198 13.39 -10.51 -22.58
CA THR A 198 12.40 -9.65 -23.24
C THR A 198 13.16 -8.68 -24.13
N GLN A 199 12.80 -8.58 -25.42
CA GLN A 199 13.32 -7.53 -26.29
C GLN A 199 12.83 -6.19 -25.74
N ARG A 200 13.70 -5.52 -24.98
CA ARG A 200 13.35 -4.31 -24.24
C ARG A 200 13.02 -3.18 -25.22
N GLN A 201 11.75 -2.76 -25.27
CA GLN A 201 11.47 -1.42 -25.77
C GLN A 201 12.11 -0.44 -24.80
N LYS A 202 13.00 0.42 -25.30
CA LYS A 202 13.79 1.35 -24.44
C LYS A 202 13.15 2.72 -24.26
N SER A 203 11.94 2.91 -24.78
CA SER A 203 11.30 4.23 -24.75
C SER A 203 9.79 4.15 -24.84
N LEU A 204 9.15 5.17 -24.28
CA LEU A 204 7.74 5.48 -24.52
C LEU A 204 7.53 5.95 -25.97
N PRO A 205 6.27 6.08 -26.43
CA PRO A 205 5.95 6.67 -27.73
C PRO A 205 6.47 8.11 -27.86
N GLU A 206 6.54 8.63 -29.09
CA GLU A 206 6.99 10.00 -29.34
C GLU A 206 6.15 11.06 -28.60
N GLY A 207 6.84 11.99 -27.95
CA GLY A 207 6.24 13.05 -27.13
C GLY A 207 6.08 12.70 -25.65
N PHE A 208 6.58 11.56 -25.20
CA PHE A 208 6.65 11.19 -23.79
C PHE A 208 8.09 11.19 -23.28
N LYS A 209 8.26 11.50 -21.99
CA LYS A 209 9.54 11.49 -21.29
C LYS A 209 9.56 10.39 -20.24
N TRP A 210 10.58 9.53 -20.29
CA TRP A 210 10.72 8.41 -19.37
C TRP A 210 11.81 8.68 -18.33
N GLY A 211 11.45 8.50 -17.06
CA GLY A 211 12.37 8.49 -15.93
C GLY A 211 12.42 7.12 -15.24
N VAL A 212 13.51 6.86 -14.53
CA VAL A 212 13.65 5.66 -13.70
C VAL A 212 14.06 6.02 -12.29
N ILE A 213 13.59 5.22 -11.34
CA ILE A 213 13.94 5.32 -9.93
C ILE A 213 15.02 4.29 -9.62
N VAL A 214 16.16 4.74 -9.10
CA VAL A 214 17.36 3.93 -8.93
C VAL A 214 18.09 4.27 -7.63
N ARG A 215 19.13 3.50 -7.31
CA ARG A 215 20.15 3.87 -6.33
C ARG A 215 21.46 4.22 -7.03
N PHE A 216 22.41 4.84 -6.31
CA PHE A 216 23.73 5.15 -6.87
C PHE A 216 24.44 3.93 -7.47
N GLY A 217 24.27 2.74 -6.88
CA GLY A 217 24.88 1.51 -7.39
C GLY A 217 24.24 0.94 -8.67
N ASP A 218 23.07 1.43 -9.08
CA ASP A 218 22.36 0.91 -10.26
C ASP A 218 22.74 1.66 -11.56
N MET A 219 23.45 2.79 -11.44
CA MET A 219 23.75 3.72 -12.54
C MET A 219 24.33 3.02 -13.77
N ASP A 220 25.36 2.20 -13.59
CA ASP A 220 26.05 1.53 -14.70
C ASP A 220 25.21 0.45 -15.40
N THR A 221 24.12 0.01 -14.79
CA THR A 221 23.33 -1.13 -15.26
C THR A 221 21.97 -0.75 -15.82
N ILE A 222 21.37 0.35 -15.33
CA ILE A 222 20.01 0.77 -15.69
C ILE A 222 20.03 2.05 -16.51
N VAL A 223 20.89 3.01 -16.15
CA VAL A 223 20.84 4.36 -16.73
C VAL A 223 21.47 4.36 -18.12
N HIS A 224 20.73 4.91 -19.09
CA HIS A 224 21.19 5.08 -20.46
C HIS A 224 20.78 6.46 -21.02
N PRO A 225 21.45 6.95 -22.07
CA PRO A 225 21.28 8.31 -22.58
C PRO A 225 19.84 8.71 -22.95
N ASP A 226 19.01 7.77 -23.41
CA ASP A 226 17.63 8.07 -23.85
C ASP A 226 16.63 8.34 -22.71
N LEU A 227 17.03 8.13 -21.45
CA LEU A 227 16.21 8.53 -20.30
C LEU A 227 16.10 10.05 -20.22
N ALA A 228 14.95 10.56 -19.77
CA ALA A 228 14.73 11.97 -19.50
C ALA A 228 15.13 12.35 -18.07
N SER A 229 14.93 11.45 -17.10
CA SER A 229 15.38 11.66 -15.73
C SER A 229 15.93 10.39 -15.07
N VAL A 230 16.72 10.62 -14.03
CA VAL A 230 17.12 9.61 -13.05
C VAL A 230 16.73 10.13 -11.67
N GLU A 231 16.00 9.33 -10.94
CA GLU A 231 15.62 9.63 -9.57
C GLU A 231 16.31 8.71 -8.59
N PHE A 232 16.89 9.29 -7.53
CA PHE A 232 17.52 8.52 -6.48
C PHE A 232 16.60 8.35 -5.27
N HIS A 233 16.16 7.12 -5.01
CA HIS A 233 15.57 6.76 -3.71
C HIS A 233 16.70 6.55 -2.71
N LEU A 234 16.96 7.61 -1.95
CA LEU A 234 18.05 7.64 -1.00
C LEU A 234 17.70 6.88 0.27
N SER A 235 18.64 6.09 0.78
CA SER A 235 18.61 5.64 2.17
C SER A 235 19.29 6.65 3.09
N ASP A 236 19.09 6.49 4.40
CA ASP A 236 19.84 7.25 5.41
C ASP A 236 21.36 7.15 5.22
N ARG A 237 21.87 5.96 4.83
CA ARG A 237 23.28 5.74 4.52
C ARG A 237 23.76 6.51 3.30
N ASP A 238 22.95 6.59 2.24
CA ASP A 238 23.32 7.30 1.02
C ASP A 238 23.48 8.80 1.32
N LEU A 239 22.55 9.35 2.10
CA LEU A 239 22.60 10.76 2.50
C LEU A 239 23.70 11.05 3.53
N GLN A 240 24.08 10.08 4.38
CA GLN A 240 25.24 10.19 5.27
C GLN A 240 26.58 10.13 4.52
N GLY A 241 26.69 9.25 3.52
CA GLY A 241 27.90 9.07 2.71
C GLY A 241 28.11 10.21 1.70
N GLY A 242 27.02 10.80 1.21
CA GLY A 242 27.07 11.81 0.16
C GLY A 242 27.40 11.21 -1.21
N LEU A 243 27.76 12.07 -2.17
CA LEU A 243 28.11 11.64 -3.52
C LEU A 243 29.38 10.75 -3.54
N PRO A 244 29.39 9.67 -4.32
CA PRO A 244 30.60 8.90 -4.64
C PRO A 244 31.73 9.78 -5.18
N GLU A 245 32.99 9.42 -4.90
CA GLU A 245 34.17 10.24 -5.28
C GLU A 245 34.32 10.40 -6.82
N ASP A 246 34.05 9.35 -7.59
CA ASP A 246 34.13 9.34 -9.06
C ASP A 246 32.74 9.46 -9.72
N PHE A 247 31.93 10.43 -9.28
CA PHE A 247 30.59 10.62 -9.83
C PHE A 247 30.66 11.26 -11.24
N GLY A 248 30.20 10.52 -12.25
CA GLY A 248 30.22 10.93 -13.66
C GLY A 248 29.33 12.13 -14.00
N THR A 249 29.20 12.42 -15.31
CA THR A 249 28.27 13.41 -15.85
C THR A 249 27.24 12.72 -16.73
N TYR A 250 25.98 13.15 -16.60
CA TYR A 250 24.83 12.49 -17.18
C TYR A 250 23.95 13.51 -17.94
N PRO A 251 23.40 13.17 -19.11
CA PRO A 251 22.55 14.09 -19.87
C PRO A 251 21.14 14.27 -19.27
N GLN A 252 20.73 13.38 -18.36
CA GLN A 252 19.39 13.37 -17.75
C GLN A 252 19.13 14.56 -16.82
N GLU A 253 17.86 14.78 -16.49
CA GLU A 253 17.49 15.46 -15.25
C GLU A 253 17.71 14.54 -14.04
N VAL A 254 18.06 15.11 -12.88
CA VAL A 254 18.11 14.40 -11.60
C VAL A 254 17.00 14.85 -10.67
N VAL A 255 16.44 13.87 -9.97
CA VAL A 255 15.47 14.01 -8.89
C VAL A 255 16.00 13.27 -7.67
N LEU A 256 15.83 13.84 -6.48
CA LEU A 256 16.20 13.17 -5.24
C LEU A 256 14.94 12.90 -4.42
N HIS A 257 14.70 11.62 -4.14
CA HIS A 257 13.64 11.20 -3.25
C HIS A 257 14.19 11.04 -1.84
N MET A 258 13.49 11.63 -0.88
CA MET A 258 13.86 11.54 0.52
C MET A 258 13.75 10.09 1.05
N PRO A 259 14.64 9.64 1.95
CA PRO A 259 14.38 8.44 2.76
C PRO A 259 13.14 8.62 3.65
N GLU A 260 12.38 7.56 3.89
CA GLU A 260 11.24 7.66 4.82
C GLU A 260 11.68 7.75 6.29
N TYR A 261 12.87 7.24 6.62
CA TYR A 261 13.39 7.16 7.99
C TYR A 261 14.88 7.50 8.10
N TRP A 262 15.29 7.95 9.28
CA TRP A 262 16.68 8.20 9.65
C TRP A 262 17.06 7.36 10.88
N GLY A 263 17.84 6.28 10.67
CA GLY A 263 18.03 5.27 11.69
C GLY A 263 16.70 4.63 12.11
N ASN A 264 16.26 4.90 13.34
CA ASN A 264 15.00 4.40 13.89
C ASN A 264 13.89 5.47 13.99
N ILE A 265 14.10 6.64 13.37
CA ILE A 265 13.16 7.75 13.41
C ILE A 265 12.42 7.79 12.07
N LEU A 266 11.09 7.62 12.09
CA LEU A 266 10.24 7.92 10.94
C LEU A 266 10.23 9.43 10.72
N LEU A 267 10.58 9.90 9.53
CA LEU A 267 10.61 11.33 9.24
C LEU A 267 9.17 11.85 9.13
N ASP A 268 8.91 12.95 9.82
CA ASP A 268 7.61 13.59 9.89
C ASP A 268 7.78 15.09 10.10
N GLY A 269 7.53 15.87 9.05
CA GLY A 269 7.67 17.32 9.05
C GLY A 269 6.54 18.06 9.77
N CYS A 270 5.47 17.37 10.16
CA CYS A 270 4.33 17.98 10.85
C CYS A 270 4.14 17.50 12.29
N THR A 271 4.91 16.50 12.73
CA THR A 271 4.87 15.95 14.08
C THR A 271 5.01 17.01 15.19
N THR A 272 4.37 16.75 16.33
CA THR A 272 4.54 17.55 17.56
C THR A 272 5.74 17.11 18.39
N HIS A 273 6.40 15.99 18.03
CA HIS A 273 7.57 15.49 18.74
C HIS A 273 8.82 16.28 18.36
N PRO A 274 9.44 17.04 19.30
CA PRO A 274 10.52 17.97 18.95
C PRO A 274 11.75 17.30 18.32
N GLU A 275 12.12 16.11 18.79
CA GLU A 275 13.26 15.34 18.27
C GLU A 275 13.01 14.92 16.82
N THR A 276 11.89 14.25 16.55
CA THR A 276 11.50 13.84 15.18
C THR A 276 11.43 15.03 14.24
N LEU A 277 10.84 16.15 14.67
CA LEU A 277 10.73 17.36 13.86
C LEU A 277 12.12 17.94 13.51
N SER A 278 13.00 18.07 14.51
CA SER A 278 14.36 18.57 14.31
C SER A 278 15.15 17.67 13.36
N THR A 279 15.10 16.36 13.57
CA THR A 279 15.76 15.38 12.69
C THR A 279 15.21 15.44 11.27
N THR A 280 13.89 15.56 11.11
CA THR A 280 13.25 15.66 9.78
C THR A 280 13.73 16.90 9.04
N ARG A 281 13.76 18.07 9.69
CA ARG A 281 14.25 19.31 9.08
C ARG A 281 15.73 19.23 8.72
N GLU A 282 16.55 18.64 9.58
CA GLU A 282 17.97 18.41 9.28
C GLU A 282 18.17 17.49 8.07
N VAL A 283 17.38 16.43 7.95
CA VAL A 283 17.44 15.52 6.80
C VAL A 283 16.96 16.20 5.51
N TRP A 284 15.88 16.99 5.58
CA TRP A 284 15.39 17.78 4.45
C TRP A 284 16.44 18.78 3.96
N GLN A 285 17.12 19.45 4.89
CA GLN A 285 18.21 20.36 4.52
C GLN A 285 19.39 19.62 3.90
N LYS A 286 19.78 18.46 4.43
CA LYS A 286 20.84 17.62 3.83
C LYS A 286 20.48 17.16 2.42
N LEU A 287 19.21 16.85 2.17
CA LEU A 287 18.70 16.49 0.85
C LEU A 287 18.86 17.66 -0.14
N ALA A 288 18.49 18.87 0.28
CA ALA A 288 18.70 20.08 -0.52
C ALA A 288 20.18 20.36 -0.80
N ASP A 289 21.05 20.21 0.21
CA ASP A 289 22.49 20.37 0.07
C ASP A 289 23.08 19.36 -0.92
N LEU A 290 22.63 18.10 -0.86
CA LEU A 290 23.00 17.06 -1.82
C LEU A 290 22.49 17.40 -3.23
N GLY A 291 21.26 17.88 -3.36
CA GLY A 291 20.67 18.36 -4.62
C GLY A 291 21.54 19.41 -5.30
N ARG A 292 21.99 20.41 -4.54
CA ARG A 292 22.91 21.45 -5.04
C ARG A 292 24.27 20.88 -5.43
N LYS A 293 24.79 19.92 -4.66
CA LYS A 293 26.07 19.26 -4.93
C LYS A 293 26.02 18.38 -6.19
N ILE A 294 24.91 17.69 -6.43
CA ILE A 294 24.75 16.75 -7.55
C ILE A 294 24.38 17.46 -8.85
N LYS A 295 23.70 18.62 -8.78
CA LYS A 295 23.26 19.40 -9.95
C LYS A 295 24.30 19.55 -11.07
N PRO A 296 25.59 19.89 -10.81
CA PRO A 296 26.59 20.06 -11.87
C PRO A 296 26.92 18.78 -12.65
N HIS A 297 26.56 17.61 -12.13
CA HIS A 297 26.76 16.32 -12.77
C HIS A 297 25.63 15.95 -13.73
N PHE A 298 24.55 16.73 -13.80
CA PHE A 298 23.38 16.44 -14.63
C PHE A 298 23.09 17.60 -15.58
N GLU A 299 23.36 17.41 -16.87
CA GLU A 299 23.18 18.45 -17.89
C GLU A 299 21.71 18.87 -18.02
N GLY A 300 20.77 17.95 -17.78
CA GLY A 300 19.33 18.22 -17.77
C GLY A 300 18.91 19.26 -16.74
N ASN A 301 19.70 19.46 -15.66
CA ASN A 301 19.45 20.47 -14.63
C ASN A 301 20.28 21.74 -14.79
N LYS A 302 21.02 21.93 -15.89
CA LYS A 302 21.86 23.13 -16.06
C LYS A 302 21.12 24.44 -15.78
N ASP A 303 19.90 24.57 -16.32
CA ASP A 303 19.05 25.75 -16.20
C ASP A 303 17.77 25.48 -15.38
N LYS A 304 17.74 24.38 -14.62
CA LYS A 304 16.58 23.96 -13.82
C LYS A 304 17.01 23.64 -12.39
N PRO A 305 16.13 23.84 -11.39
CA PRO A 305 16.40 23.32 -10.05
C PRO A 305 16.44 21.78 -10.06
N VAL A 306 17.09 21.20 -9.05
CA VAL A 306 16.95 19.75 -8.77
C VAL A 306 15.65 19.54 -8.00
N LYS A 307 14.80 18.64 -8.48
CA LYS A 307 13.53 18.32 -7.79
C LYS A 307 13.82 17.45 -6.58
N LEU A 308 13.20 17.76 -5.44
CA LEU A 308 13.27 17.01 -4.19
C LEU A 308 11.89 16.47 -3.87
N VAL A 309 11.72 15.15 -3.90
CA VAL A 309 10.45 14.51 -3.53
C VAL A 309 10.44 14.26 -2.02
N ILE A 310 9.42 14.80 -1.36
CA ILE A 310 9.28 14.75 0.10
C ILE A 310 7.92 14.15 0.49
N HIS A 311 7.96 13.20 1.40
CA HIS A 311 6.80 12.80 2.20
C HIS A 311 6.64 13.77 3.37
N GLY A 312 5.54 14.53 3.39
CA GLY A 312 5.35 15.62 4.37
C GLY A 312 5.19 15.15 5.82
N GLY A 313 4.74 13.92 6.04
CA GLY A 313 4.46 13.37 7.37
C GLY A 313 2.97 13.23 7.66
N GLY A 314 2.63 13.20 8.95
CA GLY A 314 1.24 13.13 9.41
C GLY A 314 0.80 11.70 9.66
N TRP A 315 1.71 10.88 10.18
CA TRP A 315 1.50 9.46 10.38
C TRP A 315 0.81 9.21 11.74
N SER A 316 -0.18 8.31 11.76
CA SER A 316 -0.77 7.81 13.01
C SER A 316 -0.96 6.30 12.97
N GLN A 317 -0.86 5.61 14.11
CA GLN A 317 -0.93 4.14 14.15
C GLN A 317 -2.35 3.56 14.17
N VAL A 318 -3.41 4.36 14.39
CA VAL A 318 -4.71 3.72 14.72
C VAL A 318 -6.00 4.46 14.33
N MET A 319 -5.99 5.74 13.93
CA MET A 319 -7.22 6.40 13.45
C MET A 319 -6.93 7.62 12.58
N PRO A 320 -7.83 7.96 11.63
CA PRO A 320 -7.87 9.27 11.01
C PRO A 320 -8.07 10.33 12.09
N LEU A 321 -7.28 11.39 12.01
CA LEU A 321 -7.43 12.56 12.86
C LEU A 321 -8.67 13.37 12.43
N ASP A 322 -9.28 14.06 13.40
CA ASP A 322 -10.31 15.05 13.11
C ASP A 322 -9.74 16.24 12.32
N PHE A 323 -10.63 17.03 11.71
CA PHE A 323 -10.26 18.15 10.86
C PHE A 323 -9.31 19.14 11.56
N ASP A 324 -9.60 19.53 12.81
CA ASP A 324 -8.80 20.52 13.54
C ASP A 324 -7.37 20.03 13.79
N LYS A 325 -7.19 18.75 14.13
CA LYS A 325 -5.86 18.15 14.27
C LYS A 325 -5.14 18.03 12.94
N ARG A 326 -5.84 17.63 11.87
CA ARG A 326 -5.26 17.58 10.52
C ARG A 326 -4.80 18.97 10.07
N TRP A 327 -5.60 20.00 10.33
CA TRP A 327 -5.24 21.39 10.02
C TRP A 327 -4.00 21.86 10.80
N THR A 328 -3.90 21.48 12.08
CA THR A 328 -2.70 21.78 12.88
C THR A 328 -1.44 21.13 12.29
N LEU A 329 -1.54 19.90 11.80
CA LEU A 329 -0.42 19.23 11.13
C LEU A 329 -0.08 19.92 9.80
N TYR A 330 -1.08 20.31 9.02
CA TYR A 330 -0.90 21.08 7.80
C TYR A 330 -0.09 22.37 8.02
N GLU A 331 -0.47 23.19 9.00
CA GLU A 331 0.26 24.44 9.30
C GLU A 331 1.73 24.18 9.69
N ARG A 332 1.99 23.09 10.42
CA ARG A 332 3.35 22.68 10.80
C ARG A 332 4.17 22.19 9.62
N LEU A 333 3.55 21.49 8.68
CA LEU A 333 4.21 21.06 7.44
C LEU A 333 4.68 22.29 6.64
N VAL A 334 3.79 23.28 6.47
CA VAL A 334 4.13 24.54 5.77
C VAL A 334 5.31 25.25 6.44
N ASP A 335 5.30 25.37 7.78
CA ASP A 335 6.43 25.95 8.54
C ASP A 335 7.73 25.17 8.34
N SER A 336 7.68 23.83 8.38
CA SER A 336 8.86 22.98 8.20
C SER A 336 9.47 23.10 6.80
N LEU A 337 8.64 23.12 5.76
CA LEU A 337 9.11 23.27 4.37
C LEU A 337 9.72 24.66 4.15
N GLY A 338 9.13 25.70 4.75
CA GLY A 338 9.63 27.07 4.69
C GLY A 338 10.99 27.28 5.36
N GLN A 339 11.50 26.30 6.12
CA GLN A 339 12.81 26.36 6.76
C GLN A 339 13.93 25.71 5.93
N ILE A 340 13.61 25.07 4.80
CA ILE A 340 14.59 24.49 3.89
C ILE A 340 15.16 25.60 3.01
N ASP A 341 16.48 25.66 2.84
CA ASP A 341 17.09 26.46 1.77
C ASP A 341 16.80 25.83 0.41
N GLN A 342 15.94 26.50 -0.36
CA GLN A 342 15.48 26.04 -1.67
C GLN A 342 16.26 26.65 -2.84
N THR A 343 17.41 27.26 -2.59
CA THR A 343 18.27 27.75 -3.65
C THR A 343 18.67 26.59 -4.57
N ASP A 344 18.45 26.72 -5.89
CA ASP A 344 18.79 25.71 -6.91
C ASP A 344 18.08 24.34 -6.77
N VAL A 345 17.09 24.22 -5.89
CA VAL A 345 16.27 23.02 -5.70
C VAL A 345 14.77 23.37 -5.72
N GLU A 346 13.93 22.40 -6.06
CA GLU A 346 12.47 22.55 -6.10
C GLU A 346 11.87 21.46 -5.22
N VAL A 347 11.24 21.84 -4.12
CA VAL A 347 10.57 20.88 -3.24
C VAL A 347 9.20 20.52 -3.82
N LEU A 348 8.96 19.22 -3.96
CA LEU A 348 7.71 18.64 -4.39
C LEU A 348 7.19 17.72 -3.30
N VAL A 349 5.94 17.92 -2.89
CA VAL A 349 5.29 17.03 -1.90
C VAL A 349 4.47 15.99 -2.65
N GLU A 350 4.69 14.72 -2.33
CA GLU A 350 3.99 13.60 -2.95
C GLU A 350 2.63 13.36 -2.30
N ASN A 351 1.63 12.97 -3.10
CA ASN A 351 0.37 12.45 -2.56
C ASN A 351 0.59 11.08 -1.90
N MET A 352 -0.01 10.87 -0.73
CA MET A 352 0.22 9.68 0.09
C MET A 352 -0.91 8.65 -0.04
N PRO A 353 -0.63 7.34 0.10
CA PRO A 353 -1.66 6.32 0.23
C PRO A 353 -2.31 6.38 1.63
N PRO A 354 -3.48 5.77 1.85
CA PRO A 354 -4.15 5.78 3.14
C PRO A 354 -3.43 4.96 4.21
N LEU A 355 -2.85 3.82 3.81
CA LEU A 355 -2.29 2.83 4.71
C LEU A 355 -0.83 2.49 4.35
N PRO A 356 0.12 3.44 4.44
CA PRO A 356 1.53 3.16 4.16
C PRO A 356 2.15 2.19 5.18
N TRP A 357 3.16 1.46 4.73
CA TRP A 357 3.91 0.50 5.55
C TRP A 357 5.26 1.08 5.99
N PHE A 358 5.44 1.27 7.30
CA PHE A 358 6.70 1.73 7.89
C PHE A 358 7.14 0.78 9.01
N PHE A 359 8.44 0.46 9.08
CA PHE A 359 9.02 -0.44 10.09
C PHE A 359 8.30 -1.79 10.24
N SER A 360 7.71 -2.32 9.17
CA SER A 360 6.90 -3.56 9.16
C SER A 360 5.55 -3.45 9.87
N GLU A 361 5.09 -2.23 10.13
CA GLU A 361 3.76 -1.92 10.64
C GLU A 361 3.00 -1.08 9.62
N GLU A 362 1.68 -1.18 9.66
CA GLU A 362 0.79 -0.33 8.88
C GLU A 362 0.51 0.96 9.67
N TRP A 363 0.60 2.09 8.99
CA TRP A 363 0.32 3.43 9.52
C TRP A 363 -0.80 4.07 8.72
N PHE A 364 -1.37 5.15 9.24
CA PHE A 364 -2.40 5.94 8.57
C PHE A 364 -1.86 7.32 8.19
N SER A 365 -2.03 7.70 6.93
CA SER A 365 -1.69 9.04 6.44
C SER A 365 -2.81 10.03 6.78
N ASN A 366 -2.48 11.15 7.42
CA ASN A 366 -3.48 12.18 7.75
C ASN A 366 -3.46 13.40 6.82
N LEU A 367 -2.40 13.54 6.04
CA LEU A 367 -2.19 14.65 5.11
C LEU A 367 -1.93 14.11 3.69
N PHE A 368 -2.09 14.99 2.70
CA PHE A 368 -1.73 14.73 1.30
C PHE A 368 -2.41 13.52 0.66
N MET A 369 -3.62 13.20 1.11
CA MET A 369 -4.46 12.19 0.47
C MET A 369 -5.62 12.83 -0.30
N ASP A 370 -6.41 13.69 0.33
CA ASP A 370 -7.57 14.30 -0.33
C ASP A 370 -7.18 15.47 -1.22
N ALA A 371 -7.93 15.63 -2.33
CA ALA A 371 -7.62 16.64 -3.33
C ALA A 371 -7.80 18.07 -2.79
N ASP A 372 -8.78 18.30 -1.90
CA ASP A 372 -9.07 19.61 -1.34
C ASP A 372 -7.85 20.17 -0.55
N LEU A 373 -7.24 19.33 0.30
CA LEU A 373 -6.04 19.71 1.04
C LEU A 373 -4.83 19.95 0.13
N ILE A 374 -4.64 19.12 -0.90
CA ILE A 374 -3.50 19.23 -1.83
C ILE A 374 -3.63 20.50 -2.67
N GLU A 375 -4.81 20.76 -3.25
CA GLU A 375 -5.09 21.98 -4.00
C GLU A 375 -4.85 23.20 -3.12
N ARG A 376 -5.39 23.18 -1.89
CA ARG A 376 -5.21 24.29 -0.95
C ARG A 376 -3.74 24.52 -0.58
N PHE A 377 -2.99 23.44 -0.36
CA PHE A 377 -1.55 23.53 -0.09
C PHE A 377 -0.82 24.24 -1.23
N VAL A 378 -1.10 23.86 -2.48
CA VAL A 378 -0.47 24.44 -3.67
C VAL A 378 -0.86 25.90 -3.81
N GLU A 379 -2.11 26.26 -3.55
CA GLU A 379 -2.59 27.65 -3.55
C GLU A 379 -1.91 28.52 -2.47
N ASP A 380 -1.79 28.00 -1.25
CA ASP A 380 -1.24 28.75 -0.10
C ASP A 380 0.28 28.93 -0.20
N THR A 381 0.99 27.99 -0.82
CA THR A 381 2.45 27.90 -0.75
C THR A 381 3.17 28.07 -2.09
N GLY A 382 2.50 27.76 -3.21
CA GLY A 382 3.09 27.71 -4.54
C GLY A 382 3.97 26.49 -4.82
N TYR A 383 4.12 25.54 -3.88
CA TYR A 383 4.84 24.29 -4.13
C TYR A 383 4.15 23.46 -5.21
N GLY A 384 4.95 22.71 -5.97
CA GLY A 384 4.44 21.66 -6.86
C GLY A 384 4.22 20.34 -6.13
N THR A 385 3.57 19.40 -6.82
CA THR A 385 3.35 18.05 -6.29
C THR A 385 3.99 16.98 -7.16
N VAL A 386 4.31 15.85 -6.54
CA VAL A 386 4.49 14.58 -7.24
C VAL A 386 3.17 13.83 -7.19
N PHE A 387 2.73 13.31 -8.34
CA PHE A 387 1.57 12.44 -8.39
C PHE A 387 2.02 10.99 -8.57
N ASP A 388 1.96 10.24 -7.48
CA ASP A 388 2.04 8.80 -7.50
C ASP A 388 0.67 8.20 -7.80
N THR A 389 0.63 7.53 -8.93
CA THR A 389 -0.58 6.87 -9.46
C THR A 389 -1.11 5.77 -8.55
N SER A 390 -0.23 5.00 -7.92
CA SER A 390 -0.63 3.91 -7.03
C SER A 390 -1.19 4.46 -5.72
N HIS A 391 -0.54 5.46 -5.10
CA HIS A 391 -1.03 6.17 -3.91
C HIS A 391 -2.41 6.76 -4.14
N ALA A 392 -2.59 7.46 -5.27
CA ALA A 392 -3.87 8.02 -5.67
C ALA A 392 -4.95 6.94 -5.78
N ALA A 393 -4.65 5.82 -6.44
CA ALA A 393 -5.59 4.71 -6.59
C ALA A 393 -5.98 4.07 -5.26
N LEU A 394 -5.00 3.82 -4.37
CA LEU A 394 -5.25 3.27 -3.04
C LEU A 394 -6.12 4.21 -2.19
N TYR A 395 -5.87 5.51 -2.25
CA TYR A 395 -6.70 6.49 -1.55
C TYR A 395 -8.11 6.56 -2.14
N CYS A 396 -8.25 6.58 -3.47
CA CYS A 396 -9.56 6.61 -4.11
C CYS A 396 -10.41 5.39 -3.74
N ASN A 397 -9.79 4.21 -3.69
CA ASN A 397 -10.45 2.98 -3.25
C ASN A 397 -10.88 3.06 -1.78
N TYR A 398 -10.03 3.61 -0.91
CA TYR A 398 -10.36 3.82 0.51
C TYR A 398 -11.51 4.81 0.71
N ALA A 399 -11.50 5.93 -0.02
CA ALA A 399 -12.51 6.99 0.09
C ALA A 399 -13.80 6.70 -0.71
N GLY A 400 -13.78 5.71 -1.60
CA GLY A 400 -14.91 5.40 -2.47
C GLY A 400 -15.18 6.47 -3.53
N ILE A 401 -14.12 7.10 -4.06
CA ILE A 401 -14.19 8.15 -5.07
C ILE A 401 -13.62 7.68 -6.42
N ASP A 402 -14.00 8.36 -7.50
CA ASP A 402 -13.54 8.01 -8.85
C ASP A 402 -12.06 8.42 -9.06
N GLN A 403 -11.25 7.47 -9.51
CA GLN A 403 -9.81 7.67 -9.72
C GLN A 403 -9.51 8.68 -10.83
N THR A 404 -10.33 8.71 -11.89
CA THR A 404 -10.11 9.62 -13.02
C THR A 404 -10.45 11.04 -12.62
N GLU A 405 -11.58 11.25 -11.94
CA GLU A 405 -11.97 12.57 -11.41
C GLU A 405 -10.91 13.11 -10.44
N TYR A 406 -10.42 12.27 -9.52
CA TYR A 406 -9.36 12.66 -8.58
C TYR A 406 -8.06 13.06 -9.31
N MET A 407 -7.62 12.27 -10.29
CA MET A 407 -6.44 12.59 -11.10
C MET A 407 -6.62 13.89 -11.88
N GLU A 408 -7.75 14.08 -12.56
CA GLU A 408 -8.04 15.29 -13.35
C GLU A 408 -8.04 16.56 -12.50
N ARG A 409 -8.48 16.47 -11.23
CA ARG A 409 -8.40 17.57 -10.27
C ARG A 409 -6.97 17.93 -9.90
N LEU A 410 -6.12 16.92 -9.63
CA LEU A 410 -4.77 17.17 -9.12
C LEU A 410 -3.73 17.43 -10.19
N ILE A 411 -3.90 16.90 -11.41
CA ILE A 411 -2.93 17.03 -12.51
C ILE A 411 -2.49 18.47 -12.83
N PRO A 412 -3.24 19.56 -12.58
CA PRO A 412 -2.75 20.93 -12.72
C PRO A 412 -1.62 21.30 -11.75
N THR A 413 -1.55 20.65 -10.58
CA THR A 413 -0.54 20.93 -9.54
C THR A 413 0.76 20.13 -9.72
N VAL A 414 0.71 19.09 -10.55
CA VAL A 414 1.75 18.08 -10.70
C VAL A 414 2.94 18.59 -11.52
N ARG A 415 4.15 18.33 -11.03
CA ARG A 415 5.42 18.64 -11.70
C ARG A 415 6.23 17.41 -12.08
N TYR A 416 5.86 16.25 -11.54
CA TYR A 416 6.56 14.98 -11.75
C TYR A 416 5.62 13.81 -11.46
N LEU A 417 5.75 12.70 -12.19
CA LEU A 417 4.87 11.53 -12.06
C LEU A 417 5.64 10.31 -11.58
N HIS A 418 5.12 9.66 -10.55
CA HIS A 418 5.48 8.28 -10.21
C HIS A 418 4.39 7.34 -10.72
N VAL A 419 4.83 6.38 -11.53
CA VAL A 419 3.92 5.53 -12.31
C VAL A 419 4.15 4.07 -11.97
N SER A 420 3.15 3.49 -11.34
CA SER A 420 3.02 2.09 -10.99
C SER A 420 1.53 1.76 -10.86
N ASP A 421 1.17 0.48 -10.90
CA ASP A 421 -0.24 0.09 -10.72
C ASP A 421 -0.59 -0.07 -9.24
N GLY A 422 -1.88 0.01 -8.94
CA GLY A 422 -2.43 -0.03 -7.59
C GLY A 422 -3.63 -0.95 -7.47
N LEU A 423 -3.71 -1.73 -6.39
CA LEU A 423 -4.85 -2.61 -6.09
C LEU A 423 -5.29 -2.47 -4.62
N GLY A 424 -6.59 -2.28 -4.41
CA GLY A 424 -7.15 -2.23 -3.06
C GLY A 424 -6.72 -0.99 -2.30
N VAL A 425 -6.32 -1.15 -1.03
CA VAL A 425 -5.87 -0.05 -0.15
C VAL A 425 -4.41 -0.18 0.29
N ASP A 426 -3.75 -1.31 -0.01
CA ASP A 426 -2.39 -1.67 0.41
C ASP A 426 -1.50 -2.24 -0.72
N GLY A 427 -2.05 -2.46 -1.92
CA GLY A 427 -1.34 -3.01 -3.08
C GLY A 427 -0.67 -1.94 -3.94
N GLU A 428 0.34 -1.28 -3.40
CA GLU A 428 1.13 -0.21 -4.06
C GLU A 428 2.27 -0.76 -4.94
N GLY A 429 2.72 0.03 -5.92
CA GLY A 429 3.95 -0.26 -6.67
C GLY A 429 3.86 -1.48 -7.58
N LEU A 430 2.66 -1.90 -7.97
CA LEU A 430 2.45 -3.08 -8.80
C LEU A 430 2.89 -2.83 -10.24
N GLN A 431 3.09 -3.91 -11.00
CA GLN A 431 3.38 -3.78 -12.42
C GLN A 431 2.12 -3.30 -13.17
N ILE A 432 2.33 -2.49 -14.22
CA ILE A 432 1.27 -1.92 -15.07
C ILE A 432 0.35 -3.03 -15.59
N GLY A 433 -0.96 -2.93 -15.34
CA GLY A 433 -1.96 -3.91 -15.74
C GLY A 433 -2.16 -5.06 -14.75
N GLU A 434 -1.50 -5.04 -13.59
CA GLU A 434 -1.74 -6.00 -12.49
C GLU A 434 -2.66 -5.44 -11.39
N GLY A 435 -2.96 -4.14 -11.45
CA GLY A 435 -3.89 -3.47 -10.53
C GLY A 435 -5.19 -3.05 -11.22
N THR A 436 -5.66 -1.86 -10.87
CA THR A 436 -6.99 -1.35 -11.26
C THR A 436 -6.96 -0.01 -11.98
N ILE A 437 -5.78 0.57 -12.19
CA ILE A 437 -5.64 1.92 -12.72
C ILE A 437 -5.90 1.94 -14.24
N ASP A 438 -6.76 2.87 -14.69
CA ASP A 438 -6.84 3.21 -16.12
C ASP A 438 -5.78 4.26 -16.47
N PHE A 439 -4.73 3.83 -17.17
CA PHE A 439 -3.63 4.71 -17.56
C PHE A 439 -3.91 5.56 -18.79
N LYS A 440 -5.03 5.37 -19.52
CA LYS A 440 -5.29 6.15 -20.75
C LYS A 440 -5.44 7.65 -20.49
N PRO A 441 -6.24 8.11 -19.50
CA PRO A 441 -6.34 9.54 -19.19
C PRO A 441 -5.00 10.15 -18.77
N LEU A 442 -4.19 9.42 -18.00
CA LEU A 442 -2.86 9.86 -17.57
C LEU A 442 -1.94 10.14 -18.75
N GLY A 443 -1.91 9.26 -19.75
CA GLY A 443 -1.07 9.43 -20.94
C GLY A 443 -1.36 10.71 -21.71
N LYS A 444 -2.65 11.07 -21.85
CA LYS A 444 -3.05 12.34 -22.46
C LYS A 444 -2.46 13.53 -21.71
N HIS A 445 -2.61 13.57 -20.39
CA HIS A 445 -2.12 14.69 -19.59
C HIS A 445 -0.60 14.75 -19.48
N ALA A 446 0.06 13.59 -19.36
CA ALA A 446 1.52 13.52 -19.32
C ALA A 446 2.13 14.13 -20.58
N LYS A 447 1.54 13.85 -21.75
CA LYS A 447 1.94 14.44 -23.03
C LYS A 447 1.62 15.93 -23.13
N GLU A 448 0.39 16.33 -22.79
CA GLU A 448 -0.05 17.74 -22.87
C GLU A 448 0.77 18.68 -21.97
N LYS A 449 1.18 18.20 -20.80
CA LYS A 449 1.98 18.96 -19.83
C LYS A 449 3.48 18.71 -19.90
N ASP A 450 3.94 17.87 -20.83
CA ASP A 450 5.36 17.54 -21.00
C ASP A 450 6.01 16.99 -19.71
N LEU A 451 5.23 16.20 -18.95
CA LEU A 451 5.63 15.61 -17.68
C LEU A 451 6.57 14.42 -17.88
N ILE A 452 7.50 14.25 -16.95
CA ILE A 452 8.34 13.07 -16.87
C ILE A 452 7.57 11.96 -16.16
N VAL A 453 7.51 10.80 -16.80
CA VAL A 453 6.92 9.56 -16.27
C VAL A 453 8.02 8.72 -15.66
N ALA A 454 8.19 8.78 -14.35
CA ALA A 454 9.12 7.93 -13.62
C ALA A 454 8.45 6.61 -13.23
N THR A 455 9.01 5.48 -13.64
CA THR A 455 8.45 4.17 -13.31
C THR A 455 8.84 3.74 -11.90
N GLU A 456 7.87 3.62 -10.99
CA GLU A 456 8.07 3.23 -9.58
C GLU A 456 7.58 1.80 -9.29
N ILE A 457 8.10 0.84 -10.05
CA ILE A 457 7.72 -0.55 -9.83
C ILE A 457 8.43 -1.09 -8.60
N TRP A 458 7.70 -1.76 -7.71
CA TRP A 458 8.29 -2.41 -6.54
C TRP A 458 9.38 -3.41 -6.97
N GLN A 459 10.60 -3.18 -6.51
CA GLN A 459 11.80 -3.92 -6.92
C GLN A 459 12.10 -3.87 -8.43
N GLY A 460 11.60 -2.86 -9.16
CA GLY A 460 11.77 -2.73 -10.61
C GLY A 460 13.21 -2.60 -11.08
N HIS A 461 14.09 -2.07 -10.22
CA HIS A 461 15.54 -1.95 -10.47
C HIS A 461 16.25 -3.31 -10.54
N LYS A 462 15.68 -4.37 -9.97
CA LYS A 462 16.33 -5.70 -9.97
C LYS A 462 16.60 -6.20 -11.38
N TYR A 463 17.66 -6.98 -11.50
CA TYR A 463 18.08 -7.62 -12.75
C TYR A 463 18.34 -6.60 -13.88
N GLY A 464 18.85 -5.41 -13.54
CA GLY A 464 19.13 -4.34 -14.51
C GLY A 464 17.86 -3.68 -15.03
N GLY A 465 16.92 -3.35 -14.14
CA GLY A 465 15.75 -2.54 -14.45
C GLY A 465 14.58 -3.25 -15.14
N GLU A 466 14.52 -4.59 -15.09
CA GLU A 466 13.56 -5.38 -15.90
C GLU A 466 12.08 -4.99 -15.65
N GLY A 467 11.75 -4.64 -14.41
CA GLY A 467 10.41 -4.16 -14.06
C GLY A 467 10.07 -2.82 -14.73
N PHE A 468 11.06 -1.93 -14.88
CA PHE A 468 10.86 -0.63 -15.54
C PHE A 468 10.62 -0.79 -17.03
N TYR A 469 11.40 -1.65 -17.70
CA TYR A 469 11.20 -1.95 -19.13
C TYR A 469 9.83 -2.58 -19.39
N THR A 470 9.42 -3.52 -18.55
CA THR A 470 8.07 -4.13 -18.65
C THR A 470 6.97 -3.07 -18.48
N ALA A 471 7.15 -2.13 -17.54
CA ALA A 471 6.20 -1.05 -17.32
C ALA A 471 6.05 -0.16 -18.55
N ILE A 472 7.16 0.31 -19.14
CA ILE A 472 7.09 1.19 -20.30
C ILE A 472 6.59 0.49 -21.56
N GLU A 473 6.84 -0.81 -21.74
CA GLU A 473 6.27 -1.59 -22.84
C GLU A 473 4.75 -1.61 -22.75
N ARG A 474 4.21 -1.91 -21.57
CA ARG A 474 2.77 -1.93 -21.33
C ARG A 474 2.15 -0.54 -21.45
N LEU A 475 2.78 0.50 -20.90
CA LEU A 475 2.33 1.89 -21.06
C LEU A 475 2.36 2.33 -22.52
N ALA A 476 3.40 1.97 -23.28
CA ALA A 476 3.51 2.28 -24.69
C ALA A 476 2.39 1.61 -25.50
N GLU A 477 1.95 0.41 -25.14
CA GLU A 477 0.78 -0.21 -25.76
C GLU A 477 -0.53 0.49 -25.43
N ILE A 478 -0.68 0.99 -24.19
CA ILE A 478 -1.88 1.71 -23.75
C ILE A 478 -1.97 3.12 -24.38
N TRP A 479 -0.83 3.78 -24.61
CA TRP A 479 -0.74 5.15 -25.12
C TRP A 479 -0.48 5.28 -26.62
N LYS A 480 -0.41 4.16 -27.34
CA LYS A 480 -0.53 4.12 -28.82
C LYS A 480 -1.92 4.59 -29.24
#